data_AF-A0A5N8YI23-F1
#
_entry.id   AF-A0A5N8YI23-F1
#
_cell.length_a   1.000
_cell.length_b   1.000
_cell.length_c   1.000
_cell.angle_alpha   90.00
_cell.angle_beta   90.00
_cell.angle_gamma   90.00
#
_symmetry.space_group_name_H-M   'P 1'
#
loop_
_entity.id
_entity.type
_entity.pdbx_description
1 polymer ?
#
loop_
_entity_poly.entity_id
_entity_poly.type
_entity_poly.pdbx_seq_one_letter_code
_entity_poly.pdbx_strand_id
1 'polypeptide(L)' 'FDGVGSLPLGLEDVSKYHSLTMELIRRSYADEDILNILGRNILRVLRKAETISAQLSACP' A
#
# COMPACT_ATOMS: atom_id res chain seq x y z
N PHE A 1 -1.17 8.98 9.34
CA PHE A 1 -0.58 10.20 9.91
C PHE A 1 -1.64 11.29 9.91
N ASP A 2 -1.54 12.28 10.79
CA ASP A 2 -2.38 13.50 10.84
C ASP A 2 -3.88 13.35 11.12
N GLY A 3 -4.41 12.12 11.22
CA GLY A 3 -5.83 11.85 11.51
C GLY A 3 -6.10 11.07 12.81
N VAL A 4 -5.10 10.89 13.67
CA VAL A 4 -5.18 10.04 14.88
C VAL A 4 -4.52 10.71 16.08
N GLY A 5 -4.98 10.38 17.29
CA GLY A 5 -4.45 10.96 18.54
C GLY A 5 -3.14 10.35 19.04
N SER A 6 -2.74 9.18 18.53
CA SER A 6 -1.45 8.55 18.83
C SER A 6 -1.04 7.59 17.73
N LEU A 7 0.26 7.33 17.64
CA LEU A 7 0.87 6.42 16.68
C LEU A 7 1.71 5.36 17.40
N PRO A 8 1.91 4.16 16.80
CA PRO A 8 2.78 3.14 17.36
C PRO A 8 4.23 3.62 17.48
N LEU A 9 4.95 3.12 18.48
CA LEU A 9 6.38 3.34 18.61
C LEU A 9 7.13 2.81 17.38
N GLY A 10 8.01 3.63 16.82
CA GLY A 10 8.75 3.35 15.58
C GLY A 10 7.99 3.66 14.29
N LEU A 11 6.78 4.22 14.38
CA LEU A 11 5.93 4.67 13.27
C LEU A 11 5.34 6.07 13.54
N GLU A 12 6.15 6.98 14.08
CA GLU A 12 5.72 8.31 14.52
C GLU A 12 5.41 9.28 13.37
N ASP A 13 6.08 9.11 12.24
CA ASP A 13 5.87 9.95 11.06
C ASP A 13 6.08 9.16 9.75
N VAL A 14 5.77 9.81 8.62
CA VAL A 14 5.89 9.19 7.28
C VAL A 14 7.30 8.79 6.90
N SER A 15 8.34 9.36 7.52
CA SER A 15 9.72 8.92 7.28
C SER A 15 9.96 7.50 7.80
N LYS A 16 9.11 6.99 8.71
CA LYS A 16 9.27 5.68 9.36
C LYS A 16 8.73 4.49 8.59
N TYR A 17 8.22 4.66 7.36
CA TYR A 17 7.74 3.52 6.55
C TYR A 17 8.83 2.45 6.33
N HIS A 18 10.10 2.84 6.27
CA HIS A 18 11.20 1.88 6.15
C HIS A 18 11.26 0.91 7.35
N SER A 19 10.88 1.34 8.56
CA SER A 19 10.89 0.50 9.76
C SER A 19 9.91 -0.66 9.63
N LEU A 20 8.72 -0.39 9.07
CA LEU A 20 7.73 -1.41 8.78
C LEU A 20 8.26 -2.41 7.75
N THR A 21 8.87 -1.93 6.66
CA THR A 21 9.45 -2.80 5.62
C THR A 21 10.53 -3.72 6.21
N MET A 22 11.43 -3.18 7.03
CA MET A 22 12.48 -3.97 7.68
C MET A 22 11.91 -5.05 8.60
N GLU A 23 10.82 -4.75 9.30
CA GLU A 23 10.15 -5.73 10.16
C GLU A 23 9.47 -6.85 9.35
N LEU A 24 8.93 -6.57 8.16
CA LEU A 24 8.41 -7.59 7.25
C LEU A 24 9.53 -8.52 6.76
N ILE A 25 10.69 -7.96 6.40
CA ILE A 25 11.88 -8.74 6.02
C ILE A 25 12.33 -9.63 7.19
N ARG A 26 12.41 -9.08 8.40
CA ARG A 26 12.81 -9.82 9.61
C ARG A 26 11.86 -10.98 9.92
N ARG A 27 10.59 -10.84 9.56
CA ARG A 27 9.57 -11.89 9.69
C ARG A 27 9.55 -12.89 8.53
N SER A 28 10.51 -12.79 7.60
CA SER A 28 10.66 -13.69 6.45
C SER A 28 9.45 -13.71 5.52
N TYR A 29 8.80 -12.55 5.33
CA TYR A 29 7.84 -12.38 4.24
C TYR A 29 8.55 -12.55 2.90
N ALA A 30 7.86 -13.12 1.91
CA ALA A 30 8.40 -13.23 0.57
C ALA A 30 8.57 -11.84 -0.06
N ASP A 31 9.63 -11.65 -0.86
CA ASP A 31 9.90 -10.37 -1.54
C ASP A 31 8.70 -9.89 -2.36
N GLU A 32 8.00 -10.82 -3.02
CA GLU A 32 6.79 -10.51 -3.79
C GLU A 32 5.67 -9.95 -2.90
N ASP A 33 5.48 -10.50 -1.69
CA ASP A 33 4.49 -10.00 -0.75
C ASP A 33 4.86 -8.62 -0.21
N ILE A 34 6.14 -8.37 0.04
CA ILE A 34 6.64 -7.05 0.46
C ILE A 34 6.37 -6.02 -0.64
N LEU A 35 6.69 -6.33 -1.90
CA LEU A 35 6.43 -5.44 -3.04
C LEU A 35 4.93 -5.21 -3.26
N ASN A 36 4.12 -6.23 -2.99
CA ASN A 36 2.67 -6.13 -3.01
C ASN A 36 2.15 -5.16 -1.95
N ILE A 37 2.67 -5.23 -0.72
CA ILE A 37 2.34 -4.31 0.38
C ILE A 37 2.81 -2.89 0.09
N LEU A 38 4.01 -2.73 -0.47
CA LEU A 38 4.59 -1.41 -0.77
C LEU A 38 3.89 -0.65 -1.90
N GLY A 39 3.06 -1.33 -2.71
CA GLY A 39 2.19 -0.61 -3.63
C GLY A 39 1.67 -1.40 -4.82
N ARG A 40 2.25 -2.56 -5.18
CA ARG A 40 1.77 -3.29 -6.37
C ARG A 40 0.29 -3.67 -6.26
N ASN A 41 -0.19 -4.01 -5.06
CA ASN A 41 -1.60 -4.27 -4.84
C ASN A 41 -2.48 -3.03 -5.10
N ILE A 42 -2.05 -1.86 -4.62
CA ILE A 42 -2.76 -0.60 -4.84
C ILE A 42 -2.81 -0.29 -6.34
N LEU A 43 -1.67 -0.34 -7.03
CA LEU A 43 -1.58 -0.09 -8.47
C LEU A 43 -2.40 -1.08 -9.31
N ARG A 44 -2.49 -2.34 -8.88
CA ARG A 44 -3.33 -3.36 -9.54
C ARG A 44 -4.81 -2.99 -9.44
N VAL A 45 -5.27 -2.59 -8.25
CA VAL A 45 -6.67 -2.24 -8.02
C VAL A 45 -7.05 -0.93 -8.71
N LEU A 46 -6.19 0.10 -8.63
CA LEU A 46 -6.43 1.39 -9.31
C LEU A 46 -6.58 1.20 -10.83
N ARG A 47 -5.66 0.47 -11.46
CA ARG A 47 -5.78 0.16 -12.90
C ARG A 47 -7.06 -0.59 -13.26
N LYS A 48 -7.52 -1.49 -12.37
CA LYS A 48 -8.78 -2.21 -12.58
C LYS A 48 -9.97 -1.26 -12.50
N ALA A 49 -9.98 -0.34 -11.53
CA ALA A 49 -11.03 0.67 -11.40
C ALA A 49 -11.09 1.58 -12.64
N GLU A 50 -9.94 2.07 -13.13
CA GLU A 50 -9.84 2.86 -14.36
C GLU A 50 -10.39 2.11 -15.58
N THR A 51 -10.05 0.82 -15.70
CA THR A 51 -10.54 -0.04 -16.78
C THR A 51 -12.07 -0.15 -16.76
N ILE A 52 -12.66 -0.40 -15.60
CA ILE A 52 -14.12 -0.52 -15.47
C ILE A 52 -14.80 0.83 -15.73
N SER A 53 -14.23 1.93 -15.23
CA SER A 53 -14.75 3.27 -15.50
C SER A 53 -14.81 3.54 -17.01
N ALA A 54 -13.74 3.22 -17.75
CA ALA A 54 -13.69 3.40 -19.20
C ALA A 54 -14.75 2.54 -19.92
N GLN A 55 -14.97 1.30 -19.46
CA GLN A 55 -15.99 0.42 -20.03
C GLN A 55 -17.41 0.96 -19.82
N LEU A 56 -17.71 1.45 -18.62
CA LEU A 56 -19.02 2.02 -18.30
C LEU A 56 -19.28 3.32 -19.06
N SER A 57 -18.26 4.17 -19.24
CA SER A 57 -18.40 5.40 -20.01
C SER A 57 -18.50 5.18 -21.53
N ALA A 58 -18.06 4.02 -22.04
CA ALA A 58 -18.13 3.66 -23.45
C ALA A 58 -19.43 2.95 -23.84
N CYS A 59 -20.23 2.49 -22.86
CA CYS A 59 -21.57 1.96 -23.08
C CYS A 59 -22.58 3.12 -22.96
N PRO A 60 -23.25 3.54 -24.05
CA PRO A 60 -24.34 4.51 -23.95
C PRO A 60 -25.54 3.96 -23.15
#